data_AF-A0A3C1T0X6-F1
#
_entry.id   AF-A0A3C1T0X6-F1
#
_cell.length_a   1.000
_cell.length_b   1.000
_cell.length_c   1.000
_cell.angle_alpha   90.00
_cell.angle_beta   90.00
_cell.angle_gamma   90.00
#
_symmetry.space_group_name_H-M   'P 1'
#
loop_
_entity.id
_entity.type
_entity.pdbx_description
1 polymer ?
#
loop_
_entity_poly.entity_id
_entity_poly.type
_entity_poly.pdbx_seq_one_letter_code
_entity_poly.pdbx_strand_id
1 'polypeptide(L)'
;VLNPREIKQLIEPLKKYNIGVITGVNTLFGVLVRHKDFKKLNWSKLKVAISGGMPLDKKVSDLWQSVVGKPIVQGYGLTECSPVVSAESYETSEYTGSVGKPLIGTTIKTFDQSLNELQANDIGEIGIKGPQVMGSYWHREDLNKEVFTKDGFFLSGDMGYLDEHGRVFIVDRVKDMIIVSGFNVYPCDVEQVLNQHPDVEESACVGIDHKVSGQSVKAFVVKKPGSILDKHTLIEHCKEHLTHYKIPRKIEWIESLPKSNVGKILKRKLTQ
;
A
#
# COMPACT_ATOMS: atom_id res chain seq x y z
N VAL A 1 12.63 18.74 7.34
CA VAL A 1 12.22 17.33 7.12
C VAL A 1 13.48 16.55 6.80
N LEU A 2 13.85 15.58 7.63
CA LEU A 2 15.08 14.79 7.47
C LEU A 2 15.00 13.95 6.18
N ASN A 3 16.09 13.94 5.40
CA ASN A 3 16.17 13.18 4.15
C ASN A 3 16.26 11.68 4.48
N PRO A 4 15.30 10.83 4.05
CA PRO A 4 15.35 9.39 4.31
C PRO A 4 16.55 8.68 3.66
N ARG A 5 17.30 9.35 2.77
CA ARG A 5 18.58 8.86 2.22
C ARG A 5 19.73 9.00 3.23
N GLU A 6 19.62 9.86 4.24
CA GLU A 6 20.61 10.07 5.30
C GLU A 6 20.23 9.31 6.56
N ILE A 7 20.05 7.99 6.42
CA ILE A 7 19.52 7.08 7.44
C ILE A 7 20.23 7.21 8.80
N LYS A 8 21.55 7.44 8.79
CA LYS A 8 22.31 7.66 10.03
C LYS A 8 21.78 8.85 10.83
N GLN A 9 21.48 9.97 10.18
CA GLN A 9 20.94 11.15 10.86
C GLN A 9 19.53 10.93 11.42
N LEU A 10 18.78 9.97 10.85
CA LEU A 10 17.51 9.51 11.43
C LEU A 10 17.71 8.61 12.65
N ILE A 11 18.73 7.74 12.64
CA ILE A 11 18.96 6.76 13.72
C ILE A 11 19.66 7.39 14.93
N GLU A 12 20.63 8.30 14.74
CA GLU A 12 21.41 8.85 15.85
C GLU A 12 20.54 9.49 16.95
N PRO A 13 19.50 10.31 16.64
CA PRO A 13 18.62 10.84 17.67
C PRO A 13 17.84 9.76 18.42
N LEU A 14 17.44 8.68 17.73
CA LEU A 14 16.65 7.59 18.32
C LEU A 14 17.39 6.86 19.45
N LYS A 15 18.72 6.80 19.39
CA LYS A 15 19.55 6.19 20.44
C LYS A 15 19.38 6.83 21.82
N LYS A 16 18.94 8.10 21.88
CA LYS A 16 18.80 8.85 23.13
C LYS A 16 17.48 8.59 23.85
N TYR A 17 16.52 7.93 23.19
CA TYR A 17 15.15 7.82 23.68
C TYR A 17 14.68 6.37 23.76
N ASN A 18 13.85 6.09 24.77
CA ASN A 18 13.09 4.85 24.84
C ASN A 18 11.79 5.01 24.03
N ILE A 19 11.80 4.52 22.79
CA ILE A 19 10.72 4.74 21.83
C ILE A 19 9.47 3.96 22.27
N GLY A 20 8.39 4.67 22.59
CA GLY A 20 7.09 4.09 22.91
C GLY A 20 6.19 3.89 21.69
N VAL A 21 6.27 4.79 20.71
CA VAL A 21 5.49 4.77 19.47
C VAL A 21 6.40 5.20 18.33
N ILE A 22 6.31 4.50 17.20
CA ILE A 22 6.95 4.93 15.94
C ILE A 22 5.95 4.83 14.81
N THR A 23 5.93 5.83 13.93
CA THR A 23 5.08 5.86 12.75
C THR A 23 5.94 6.03 11.51
N GLY A 24 5.48 5.50 10.38
CA GLY A 24 6.24 5.55 9.14
C GLY A 24 5.49 5.01 7.95
N VAL A 25 6.20 4.93 6.83
CA VAL A 25 5.76 4.27 5.61
C VAL A 25 6.59 3.00 5.39
N ASN A 26 6.07 2.06 4.61
CA ASN A 26 6.74 0.80 4.28
C ASN A 26 8.21 0.98 3.83
N THR A 27 8.48 1.94 2.94
CA THR A 27 9.83 2.19 2.43
C THR A 27 10.80 2.67 3.51
N LEU A 28 10.35 3.50 4.46
CA LEU A 28 11.16 3.94 5.59
C LEU A 28 11.45 2.76 6.53
N PHE A 29 10.44 1.97 6.87
CA PHE A 29 10.63 0.80 7.73
C PHE A 29 11.59 -0.20 7.11
N GLY A 30 11.44 -0.52 5.82
CA GLY A 30 12.33 -1.42 5.09
C GLY A 30 13.79 -0.95 5.10
N VAL A 31 14.01 0.36 5.01
CA VAL A 31 15.35 0.95 5.08
C VAL A 31 15.93 0.88 6.50
N LEU A 32 15.14 1.24 7.53
CA LEU A 32 15.57 1.24 8.92
C LEU A 32 15.99 -0.15 9.39
N VAL A 33 15.15 -1.17 9.16
CA VAL A 33 15.38 -2.53 9.68
C VAL A 33 16.59 -3.23 9.06
N ARG A 34 17.05 -2.75 7.90
CA ARG A 34 18.28 -3.25 7.25
C ARG A 34 19.54 -2.55 7.76
N HIS A 35 19.42 -1.38 8.39
CA HIS A 35 20.58 -0.62 8.86
C HIS A 35 21.14 -1.19 10.18
N LYS A 36 22.45 -1.46 10.20
CA LYS A 36 23.13 -2.11 11.34
C LYS A 36 22.96 -1.39 12.68
N ASP A 37 22.93 -0.06 12.68
CA ASP A 37 22.82 0.72 13.92
C ASP A 37 21.38 0.78 14.45
N PHE A 38 20.37 0.61 13.57
CA PHE A 38 18.96 0.54 13.98
C PHE A 38 18.67 -0.76 14.73
N LYS A 39 19.26 -1.88 14.26
CA LYS A 39 19.15 -3.20 14.91
C LYS A 39 19.69 -3.23 16.34
N LYS A 40 20.49 -2.23 16.75
CA LYS A 40 21.07 -2.11 18.10
C LYS A 40 20.24 -1.25 19.05
N LEU A 41 19.15 -0.63 18.58
CA LEU A 41 18.30 0.20 19.41
C LEU A 41 17.54 -0.65 20.43
N ASN A 42 17.20 -0.04 21.58
CA ASN A 42 16.42 -0.69 22.62
C ASN A 42 14.92 -0.55 22.34
N TRP A 43 14.26 -1.65 22.01
CA TRP A 43 12.83 -1.70 21.70
C TRP A 43 11.95 -2.16 22.88
N SER A 44 12.51 -2.38 24.06
CA SER A 44 11.77 -2.89 25.25
C SER A 44 10.59 -2.02 25.69
N LYS A 45 10.58 -0.74 25.31
CA LYS A 45 9.49 0.20 25.62
C LYS A 45 8.51 0.43 24.48
N LEU A 46 8.73 -0.19 23.32
CA LEU A 46 7.84 -0.02 22.17
C LEU A 46 6.46 -0.59 22.49
N LYS A 47 5.45 0.25 22.40
CA LYS A 47 4.05 -0.14 22.52
C LYS A 47 3.49 -0.53 21.17
N VAL A 48 3.68 0.33 20.16
CA VAL A 48 3.13 0.13 18.81
C VAL A 48 4.02 0.78 17.74
N ALA A 49 4.14 0.12 16.58
CA ALA A 49 4.69 0.68 15.35
C ALA A 49 3.58 0.77 14.31
N ILE A 50 3.35 1.92 13.70
CA ILE A 50 2.21 2.16 12.79
C ILE A 50 2.71 2.49 11.38
N SER A 51 2.23 1.77 10.37
CA SER A 51 2.40 2.11 8.95
C SER A 51 1.14 2.76 8.39
N GLY A 52 1.29 3.82 7.62
CA GLY A 52 0.19 4.45 6.88
C GLY A 52 0.67 5.15 5.62
N GLY A 53 -0.25 5.60 4.76
CA GLY A 53 0.04 6.36 3.54
C GLY A 53 0.51 5.56 2.32
N MET A 54 0.90 4.29 2.51
CA MET A 54 1.11 3.30 1.45
C MET A 54 0.92 1.86 1.99
N PRO A 55 0.71 0.87 1.12
CA PRO A 55 0.64 -0.54 1.51
C PRO A 55 1.90 -1.01 2.25
N LEU A 56 1.73 -1.80 3.32
CA LEU A 56 2.83 -2.45 4.03
C LEU A 56 3.15 -3.80 3.40
N ASP A 57 4.41 -3.99 3.03
CA ASP A 57 4.91 -5.25 2.47
C ASP A 57 5.14 -6.26 3.61
N LYS A 58 4.63 -7.49 3.44
CA LYS A 58 4.78 -8.56 4.44
C LYS A 58 6.24 -8.82 4.77
N LYS A 59 7.16 -8.81 3.81
CA LYS A 59 8.60 -9.04 4.06
C LYS A 59 9.20 -7.95 4.93
N VAL A 60 8.77 -6.70 4.74
CA VAL A 60 9.20 -5.58 5.59
C VAL A 60 8.64 -5.76 7.00
N SER A 61 7.38 -6.13 7.13
CA SER A 61 6.75 -6.42 8.43
C SER A 61 7.44 -7.57 9.17
N ASP A 62 7.69 -8.69 8.49
CA ASP A 62 8.36 -9.87 9.05
C ASP A 62 9.78 -9.52 9.50
N LEU A 63 10.54 -8.80 8.65
CA LEU A 63 11.90 -8.36 8.98
C LEU A 63 11.90 -7.37 10.15
N TRP A 64 10.96 -6.44 10.18
CA TRP A 64 10.77 -5.53 11.31
C TRP A 64 10.50 -6.31 12.60
N GLN A 65 9.55 -7.24 12.59
CA GLN A 65 9.21 -8.03 13.75
C GLN A 65 10.39 -8.85 14.26
N SER A 66 11.22 -9.41 13.36
CA SER A 66 12.43 -10.13 13.75
C SER A 66 13.49 -9.26 14.47
N VAL A 67 13.51 -7.95 14.19
CA VAL A 67 14.46 -6.99 14.77
C VAL A 67 13.91 -6.33 16.03
N VAL A 68 12.62 -6.01 16.02
CA VAL A 68 11.95 -5.13 17.00
C VAL A 68 11.12 -5.93 18.01
N GLY A 69 10.75 -7.18 17.68
CA GLY A 69 9.96 -8.08 18.53
C GLY A 69 8.44 -7.82 18.50
N LYS A 70 7.97 -6.87 17.68
CA LYS A 70 6.54 -6.54 17.50
C LYS A 70 6.24 -6.29 16.03
N PRO A 71 5.03 -6.63 15.53
CA PRO A 71 4.64 -6.31 14.16
C PRO A 71 4.43 -4.81 13.97
N ILE A 72 4.33 -4.41 12.70
CA ILE A 72 3.86 -3.07 12.32
C ILE A 72 2.36 -3.18 12.09
N VAL A 73 1.56 -2.37 12.80
CA VAL A 73 0.12 -2.27 12.56
C VAL A 73 -0.15 -1.28 11.44
N GLN A 74 -1.16 -1.54 10.62
CA GLN A 74 -1.52 -0.63 9.52
C GLN A 74 -2.65 0.30 9.92
N GLY A 75 -2.58 1.54 9.44
CA GLY A 75 -3.67 2.51 9.49
C GLY A 75 -3.97 3.03 8.10
N TYR A 76 -5.25 3.21 7.82
CA TYR A 76 -5.73 3.79 6.57
C TYR A 76 -6.26 5.20 6.82
N GLY A 77 -5.90 6.12 5.94
CA GLY A 77 -6.34 7.49 5.99
C GLY A 77 -6.01 8.22 4.70
N LEU A 78 -6.67 9.35 4.53
CA LEU A 78 -6.62 10.21 3.36
C LEU A 78 -6.99 11.63 3.80
N THR A 79 -6.56 12.61 3.02
CA THR A 79 -6.71 14.04 3.35
C THR A 79 -8.18 14.40 3.63
N GLU A 80 -9.08 13.79 2.87
CA GLU A 80 -10.52 14.00 2.87
C GLU A 80 -11.21 13.37 4.09
N CYS A 81 -10.53 12.57 4.91
CA CYS A 81 -11.14 11.85 6.04
C CYS A 81 -10.29 11.86 7.33
N SER A 82 -9.50 12.92 7.54
CA SER A 82 -8.73 13.28 8.76
C SER A 82 -8.56 12.27 9.91
N PRO A 83 -7.32 12.06 10.37
CA PRO A 83 -6.19 11.61 9.57
C PRO A 83 -6.24 10.09 9.31
N VAL A 84 -7.14 9.37 10.01
CA VAL A 84 -7.24 7.92 10.00
C VAL A 84 -8.72 7.55 10.00
N VAL A 85 -9.06 6.61 9.14
CA VAL A 85 -10.42 6.10 8.91
C VAL A 85 -10.59 4.74 9.57
N SER A 86 -9.57 3.89 9.47
CA SER A 86 -9.49 2.59 10.12
C SER A 86 -8.07 2.30 10.57
N ALA A 87 -7.93 1.50 11.62
CA ALA A 87 -6.63 1.06 12.11
C ALA A 87 -6.71 -0.37 12.65
N GLU A 88 -5.63 -1.12 12.45
CA GLU A 88 -5.47 -2.44 13.03
C GLU A 88 -5.19 -2.34 14.54
N SER A 89 -5.62 -3.36 15.30
CA SER A 89 -5.41 -3.40 16.75
C SER A 89 -3.93 -3.38 17.09
N TYR A 90 -3.53 -2.57 18.07
CA TYR A 90 -2.17 -2.57 18.62
C TYR A 90 -1.83 -3.85 19.39
N GLU A 91 -2.84 -4.69 19.67
CA GLU A 91 -2.70 -6.00 20.29
C GLU A 91 -2.38 -7.11 19.27
N THR A 92 -2.43 -6.79 17.99
CA THR A 92 -2.11 -7.73 16.91
C THR A 92 -0.67 -8.23 17.06
N SER A 93 -0.47 -9.54 16.92
CA SER A 93 0.81 -10.22 17.10
C SER A 93 1.55 -10.51 15.78
N GLU A 94 0.90 -10.35 14.64
CA GLU A 94 1.44 -10.67 13.32
C GLU A 94 0.96 -9.72 12.22
N TYR A 95 1.50 -9.86 11.01
CA TYR A 95 1.02 -9.13 9.84
C TYR A 95 -0.33 -9.70 9.37
N THR A 96 -1.36 -8.86 9.30
CA THR A 96 -2.72 -9.28 8.89
C THR A 96 -3.06 -8.93 7.43
N GLY A 97 -2.30 -8.01 6.81
CA GLY A 97 -2.67 -7.40 5.52
C GLY A 97 -3.84 -6.41 5.60
N SER A 98 -4.57 -6.38 6.71
CA SER A 98 -5.68 -5.47 6.94
C SER A 98 -5.19 -4.09 7.39
N VAL A 99 -5.97 -3.04 7.07
CA VAL A 99 -5.89 -1.72 7.69
C VAL A 99 -6.86 -1.56 8.87
N GLY A 100 -7.30 -2.70 9.42
CA GLY A 100 -8.11 -2.86 10.61
C GLY A 100 -9.56 -2.43 10.47
N LYS A 101 -10.18 -2.12 11.61
CA LYS A 101 -11.61 -1.77 11.69
C LYS A 101 -11.83 -0.26 11.62
N PRO A 102 -13.00 0.20 11.13
CA PRO A 102 -13.35 1.61 11.18
C PRO A 102 -13.17 2.20 12.59
N LEU A 103 -12.67 3.43 12.67
CA LEU A 103 -12.61 4.16 13.92
C LEU A 103 -14.02 4.51 14.42
N ILE A 104 -14.13 4.82 15.71
CA ILE A 104 -15.42 5.19 16.35
C ILE A 104 -16.09 6.32 15.56
N GLY A 105 -17.39 6.15 15.27
CA GLY A 105 -18.17 7.11 14.50
C GLY A 105 -17.95 7.04 12.98
N THR A 106 -17.16 6.09 12.50
CA THR A 106 -16.91 5.85 11.07
C THR A 106 -17.65 4.62 10.59
N THR A 107 -18.38 4.78 9.48
CA THR A 107 -18.97 3.69 8.71
C THR A 107 -18.19 3.55 7.41
N ILE A 108 -17.79 2.32 7.09
CA ILE A 108 -17.14 1.99 5.82
C ILE A 108 -17.98 0.93 5.11
N LYS A 109 -18.19 1.13 3.81
CA LYS A 109 -18.84 0.18 2.90
C LYS A 109 -18.03 0.07 1.62
N THR A 110 -18.29 -0.96 0.83
CA THR A 110 -17.76 -1.08 -0.54
C THR A 110 -18.88 -1.04 -1.54
N PHE A 111 -18.63 -0.40 -2.69
CA PHE A 111 -19.62 -0.16 -3.72
C PHE A 111 -19.16 -0.70 -5.08
N ASP A 112 -20.10 -1.21 -5.87
CA ASP A 112 -19.89 -1.51 -7.29
C ASP A 112 -19.92 -0.24 -8.15
N GLN A 113 -19.72 -0.39 -9.47
CA GLN A 113 -19.74 0.73 -10.43
C GLN A 113 -21.10 1.42 -10.54
N SER A 114 -22.18 0.76 -10.11
CA SER A 114 -23.54 1.31 -10.10
C SER A 114 -23.93 1.88 -8.72
N LEU A 115 -22.97 1.98 -7.80
CA LEU A 115 -23.14 2.43 -6.41
C LEU A 115 -24.07 1.54 -5.58
N ASN A 116 -24.15 0.24 -5.91
CA ASN A 116 -24.76 -0.74 -5.01
C ASN A 116 -23.74 -1.18 -3.96
N GLU A 117 -24.18 -1.29 -2.71
CA GLU A 117 -23.37 -1.85 -1.62
C GLU A 117 -23.06 -3.34 -1.88
N LEU A 118 -21.80 -3.70 -1.69
CA LEU A 118 -21.31 -5.07 -1.86
C LEU A 118 -21.33 -5.86 -0.55
N GLN A 119 -21.25 -7.19 -0.67
CA GLN A 119 -21.16 -8.09 0.48
C GLN A 119 -19.72 -8.17 1.01
N ALA A 120 -19.55 -8.82 2.16
CA ALA A 120 -18.22 -9.10 2.70
C ALA A 120 -17.37 -9.88 1.69
N ASN A 121 -16.09 -9.54 1.63
CA ASN A 121 -15.07 -10.06 0.72
C ASN A 121 -15.21 -9.70 -0.77
N ASP A 122 -16.29 -9.02 -1.17
CA ASP A 122 -16.42 -8.50 -2.52
C ASP A 122 -15.65 -7.19 -2.69
N ILE A 123 -14.84 -7.12 -3.76
CA ILE A 123 -13.99 -5.96 -4.04
C ILE A 123 -14.81 -4.87 -4.72
N GLY A 124 -14.85 -3.69 -4.09
CA GLY A 124 -15.49 -2.48 -4.60
C GLY A 124 -14.76 -1.22 -4.18
N GLU A 125 -15.28 -0.07 -4.60
CA GLU A 125 -14.75 1.22 -4.16
C GLU A 125 -15.15 1.46 -2.70
N ILE A 126 -14.17 1.82 -1.86
CA ILE A 126 -14.38 2.08 -0.44
C ILE A 126 -15.09 3.43 -0.29
N GLY A 127 -16.31 3.39 0.24
CA GLY A 127 -17.08 4.56 0.65
C GLY A 127 -17.01 4.75 2.17
N ILE A 128 -16.83 6.01 2.59
CA ILE A 128 -16.58 6.37 3.99
C ILE A 128 -17.60 7.41 4.44
N LYS A 129 -18.21 7.20 5.60
CA LYS A 129 -19.13 8.17 6.22
C LYS A 129 -18.79 8.33 7.69
N GLY A 130 -18.68 9.57 8.16
CA GLY A 130 -18.37 9.87 9.55
C GLY A 130 -18.05 11.34 9.77
N PRO A 131 -17.89 11.78 11.03
CA PRO A 131 -17.63 13.18 11.39
C PRO A 131 -16.28 13.70 10.90
N GLN A 132 -15.36 12.82 10.53
CA GLN A 132 -14.03 13.16 10.03
C GLN A 132 -13.96 13.42 8.51
N VAL A 133 -15.03 13.08 7.78
CA VAL A 133 -15.10 13.28 6.33
C VAL A 133 -15.22 14.79 6.04
N MET A 134 -14.46 15.27 5.06
CA MET A 134 -14.51 16.67 4.62
C MET A 134 -15.92 17.08 4.21
N GLY A 135 -16.24 18.36 4.32
CA GLY A 135 -17.53 18.88 3.85
C GLY A 135 -17.65 18.85 2.32
N SER A 136 -16.63 19.33 1.61
CA SER A 136 -16.57 19.36 0.15
C SER A 136 -15.20 19.81 -0.36
N TYR A 137 -14.91 19.54 -1.62
CA TYR A 137 -13.86 20.23 -2.36
C TYR A 137 -14.29 21.66 -2.66
N TRP A 138 -13.45 22.62 -2.27
CA TRP A 138 -13.69 24.06 -2.43
C TRP A 138 -13.90 24.45 -3.90
N HIS A 139 -15.03 25.10 -4.21
CA HIS A 139 -15.43 25.52 -5.57
C HIS A 139 -15.42 24.43 -6.66
N ARG A 140 -15.62 23.17 -6.28
CA ARG A 140 -15.64 22.03 -7.22
C ARG A 140 -16.94 21.23 -7.12
N GLU A 141 -18.06 21.88 -7.40
CA GLU A 141 -19.39 21.25 -7.37
C GLU A 141 -19.51 20.04 -8.30
N ASP A 142 -18.78 20.04 -9.42
CA ASP A 142 -18.64 18.92 -10.34
C ASP A 142 -18.05 17.69 -9.62
N LEU A 143 -16.88 17.83 -9.01
CA LEU A 143 -16.23 16.74 -8.29
C LEU A 143 -17.02 16.29 -7.06
N ASN A 144 -17.63 17.24 -6.34
CA ASN A 144 -18.43 16.92 -5.16
C ASN A 144 -19.63 16.02 -5.50
N LYS A 145 -20.22 16.16 -6.69
CA LYS A 145 -21.31 15.29 -7.14
C LYS A 145 -20.83 13.88 -7.51
N GLU A 146 -19.58 13.75 -7.93
CA GLU A 146 -18.98 12.47 -8.33
C GLU A 146 -18.50 11.66 -7.12
N VAL A 147 -17.96 12.33 -6.09
CA VAL A 147 -17.31 11.67 -4.95
C VAL A 147 -18.22 11.42 -3.76
N PHE A 148 -19.45 11.93 -3.75
CA PHE A 148 -20.42 11.68 -2.69
C PHE A 148 -21.62 10.89 -3.20
N THR A 149 -21.92 9.78 -2.55
CA THR A 149 -23.15 9.03 -2.79
C THR A 149 -24.37 9.82 -2.28
N LYS A 150 -25.56 9.46 -2.77
CA LYS A 150 -26.82 10.11 -2.34
C LYS A 150 -27.09 9.97 -0.85
N ASP A 151 -26.62 8.90 -0.22
CA ASP A 151 -26.74 8.62 1.20
C ASP A 151 -25.56 9.15 2.04
N GLY A 152 -24.65 9.91 1.42
CA GLY A 152 -23.62 10.71 2.10
C GLY A 152 -22.33 9.95 2.43
N PHE A 153 -22.01 8.88 1.71
CA PHE A 153 -20.68 8.28 1.72
C PHE A 153 -19.75 9.02 0.76
N PHE A 154 -18.54 9.30 1.22
CA PHE A 154 -17.45 9.78 0.39
C PHE A 154 -16.73 8.59 -0.27
N LEU A 155 -16.71 8.54 -1.59
CA LEU A 155 -15.97 7.58 -2.40
C LEU A 155 -14.49 7.95 -2.40
N SER A 156 -13.67 7.07 -1.81
CA SER A 156 -12.25 7.35 -1.53
C SER A 156 -11.31 7.30 -2.74
N GLY A 157 -11.76 6.70 -3.84
CA GLY A 157 -10.91 6.30 -4.95
C GLY A 157 -9.94 5.16 -4.62
N ASP A 158 -10.14 4.46 -3.50
CA ASP A 158 -9.45 3.21 -3.13
C ASP A 158 -10.40 2.02 -3.34
N MET A 159 -9.90 0.96 -3.97
CA MET A 159 -10.57 -0.33 -4.12
C MET A 159 -10.22 -1.21 -2.94
N GLY A 160 -11.20 -1.92 -2.40
CA GLY A 160 -11.01 -2.81 -1.26
C GLY A 160 -12.23 -3.66 -0.94
N TYR A 161 -12.16 -4.36 0.19
CA TYR A 161 -13.26 -5.16 0.72
C TYR A 161 -13.26 -5.10 2.26
N LEU A 162 -14.41 -5.42 2.86
CA LEU A 162 -14.50 -5.72 4.29
C LEU A 162 -14.60 -7.23 4.45
N ASP A 163 -13.86 -7.82 5.38
CA ASP A 163 -14.07 -9.22 5.74
C ASP A 163 -15.34 -9.39 6.62
N GLU A 164 -15.67 -10.64 6.93
CA GLU A 164 -16.83 -11.00 7.76
C GLU A 164 -16.77 -10.42 9.19
N HIS A 165 -15.60 -9.94 9.62
CA HIS A 165 -15.37 -9.32 10.92
C HIS A 165 -15.32 -7.78 10.86
N GLY A 166 -15.57 -7.20 9.68
CA GLY A 166 -15.57 -5.76 9.42
C GLY A 166 -14.17 -5.15 9.37
N ARG A 167 -13.12 -5.97 9.17
CA ARG A 167 -11.77 -5.47 8.91
C ARG A 167 -11.66 -5.07 7.45
N VAL A 168 -11.01 -3.94 7.21
CA VAL A 168 -10.87 -3.35 5.88
C VAL A 168 -9.56 -3.81 5.25
N PHE A 169 -9.62 -4.15 3.97
CA PHE A 169 -8.48 -4.52 3.15
C PHE A 169 -8.46 -3.62 1.92
N ILE A 170 -7.32 -2.97 1.68
CA ILE A 170 -7.12 -2.12 0.51
C ILE A 170 -6.40 -2.92 -0.54
N VAL A 171 -6.98 -2.97 -1.73
CA VAL A 171 -6.47 -3.71 -2.87
C VAL A 171 -5.67 -2.77 -3.77
N ASP A 172 -6.23 -1.63 -4.19
CA ASP A 172 -5.52 -0.67 -5.04
C ASP A 172 -6.21 0.70 -5.10
N ARG A 173 -5.73 1.60 -5.97
CA ARG A 173 -6.44 2.82 -6.38
C ARG A 173 -7.31 2.54 -7.59
N VAL A 174 -8.53 3.11 -7.61
CA VAL A 174 -9.44 3.07 -8.76
C VAL A 174 -8.73 3.49 -10.05
N LYS A 175 -7.99 4.60 -9.99
CA LYS A 175 -7.27 5.16 -11.16
C LYS A 175 -6.04 4.37 -11.60
N ASP A 176 -5.48 3.52 -10.73
CA ASP A 176 -4.29 2.74 -11.05
C ASP A 176 -4.67 1.33 -11.56
N MET A 177 -5.95 0.94 -11.43
CA MET A 177 -6.49 -0.32 -11.93
C MET A 177 -6.26 -0.47 -13.44
N ILE A 178 -5.80 -1.66 -13.84
CA ILE A 178 -5.52 -2.02 -15.23
C ILE A 178 -6.61 -2.98 -15.70
N ILE A 179 -7.22 -2.71 -16.86
CA ILE A 179 -8.25 -3.57 -17.44
C ILE A 179 -7.61 -4.44 -18.53
N VAL A 180 -7.38 -5.72 -18.21
CA VAL A 180 -6.80 -6.68 -19.15
C VAL A 180 -7.90 -7.62 -19.62
N SER A 181 -8.31 -7.48 -20.88
CA SER A 181 -9.38 -8.28 -21.49
C SER A 181 -10.70 -8.25 -20.70
N GLY A 182 -11.04 -7.09 -20.12
CA GLY A 182 -12.24 -6.90 -19.30
C GLY A 182 -12.10 -7.34 -17.84
N PHE A 183 -10.95 -7.90 -17.44
CA PHE A 183 -10.68 -8.26 -16.05
C PHE A 183 -9.93 -7.14 -15.33
N ASN A 184 -10.35 -6.86 -14.09
CA ASN A 184 -9.65 -5.95 -13.20
C ASN A 184 -8.32 -6.58 -12.76
N VAL A 185 -7.24 -5.88 -13.05
CA VAL A 185 -5.91 -6.17 -12.55
C VAL A 185 -5.51 -5.03 -11.64
N TYR A 186 -5.24 -5.37 -10.39
CA TYR A 186 -4.77 -4.45 -9.37
C TYR A 186 -3.23 -4.50 -9.36
N PRO A 187 -2.53 -3.45 -9.81
CA PRO A 187 -1.08 -3.37 -9.72
C PRO A 187 -0.46 -3.84 -8.39
N CYS A 188 -1.06 -3.50 -7.25
CA CYS A 188 -0.54 -3.88 -5.93
C CYS A 188 -0.47 -5.40 -5.74
N ASP A 189 -1.47 -6.16 -6.23
CA ASP A 189 -1.43 -7.64 -6.20
C ASP A 189 -0.20 -8.18 -6.94
N VAL A 190 0.07 -7.60 -8.12
CA VAL A 190 1.17 -8.02 -8.99
C VAL A 190 2.51 -7.62 -8.37
N GLU A 191 2.60 -6.41 -7.83
CA GLU A 191 3.78 -5.90 -7.11
C GLU A 191 4.12 -6.74 -5.90
N GLN A 192 3.12 -7.20 -5.13
CA GLN A 192 3.34 -8.07 -3.98
C GLN A 192 3.98 -9.40 -4.41
N VAL A 193 3.49 -10.03 -5.48
CA VAL A 193 4.08 -11.27 -6.02
C VAL A 193 5.50 -11.01 -6.54
N LEU A 194 5.73 -9.93 -7.29
CA LEU A 194 7.07 -9.57 -7.78
C LEU A 194 8.04 -9.37 -6.62
N ASN A 195 7.62 -8.65 -5.58
CA ASN A 195 8.43 -8.38 -4.40
C ASN A 195 8.67 -9.64 -3.55
N GLN A 196 7.90 -10.72 -3.75
CA GLN A 196 8.15 -12.01 -3.12
C GLN A 196 9.38 -12.73 -3.69
N HIS A 197 9.83 -12.40 -4.89
CA HIS A 197 11.05 -12.98 -5.44
C HIS A 197 12.29 -12.59 -4.61
N PRO A 198 13.25 -13.50 -4.31
CA PRO A 198 14.41 -13.20 -3.44
C PRO A 198 15.32 -12.09 -3.96
N ASP A 199 15.40 -11.93 -5.28
CA ASP A 199 16.30 -10.99 -5.96
C ASP A 199 15.67 -9.64 -6.32
N VAL A 200 14.39 -9.46 -6.04
CA VAL A 200 13.69 -8.17 -6.24
C VAL A 200 13.81 -7.34 -4.97
N GLU A 201 14.23 -6.08 -5.12
CA GLU A 201 14.29 -5.11 -4.01
C GLU A 201 12.97 -4.36 -3.87
N GLU A 202 12.45 -3.84 -4.98
CA GLU A 202 11.14 -3.19 -5.07
C GLU A 202 10.62 -3.21 -6.51
N SER A 203 9.30 -3.13 -6.67
CA SER A 203 8.64 -3.09 -7.98
C SER A 203 7.46 -2.12 -8.00
N ALA A 204 7.09 -1.69 -9.20
CA ALA A 204 5.87 -0.94 -9.48
C ALA A 204 5.29 -1.38 -10.82
N CYS A 205 3.98 -1.59 -10.87
CA CYS A 205 3.24 -2.00 -12.05
C CYS A 205 2.35 -0.85 -12.55
N VAL A 206 2.26 -0.74 -13.87
CA VAL A 206 1.39 0.22 -14.57
C VAL A 206 0.72 -0.45 -15.76
N GLY A 207 -0.44 0.07 -16.16
CA GLY A 207 -1.12 -0.33 -17.39
C GLY A 207 -0.44 0.29 -18.61
N ILE A 208 -0.28 -0.50 -19.66
CA ILE A 208 0.11 -0.02 -21.00
C ILE A 208 -0.88 -0.51 -22.04
N ASP A 209 -1.10 0.28 -23.09
CA ASP A 209 -2.00 -0.08 -24.17
C ASP A 209 -1.55 -1.37 -24.86
N HIS A 210 -2.52 -2.23 -25.15
CA HIS A 210 -2.30 -3.49 -25.83
C HIS A 210 -3.42 -3.78 -26.83
N LYS A 211 -3.04 -3.97 -28.09
CA LYS A 211 -3.98 -4.05 -29.23
C LYS A 211 -5.10 -5.09 -29.08
N VAL A 212 -4.84 -6.20 -28.37
CA VAL A 212 -5.79 -7.32 -28.25
C VAL A 212 -6.54 -7.31 -26.93
N SER A 213 -5.89 -6.89 -25.83
CA SER A 213 -6.44 -7.00 -24.47
C SER A 213 -6.90 -5.67 -23.89
N GLY A 214 -6.90 -4.61 -24.70
CA GLY A 214 -7.11 -3.23 -24.25
C GLY A 214 -5.86 -2.71 -23.55
N GLN A 215 -5.56 -3.25 -22.37
CA GLN A 215 -4.33 -2.98 -21.64
C GLN A 215 -3.55 -4.26 -21.32
N SER A 216 -2.30 -4.10 -20.90
CA SER A 216 -1.47 -5.14 -20.32
C SER A 216 -0.59 -4.57 -19.21
N VAL A 217 -0.11 -5.43 -18.32
CA VAL A 217 0.74 -5.01 -17.20
C VAL A 217 2.18 -4.82 -17.66
N LYS A 218 2.76 -3.65 -17.34
CA LYS A 218 4.20 -3.38 -17.39
C LYS A 218 4.73 -3.24 -15.97
N ALA A 219 5.74 -4.04 -15.63
CA ALA A 219 6.43 -3.97 -14.35
C ALA A 219 7.76 -3.25 -14.49
N PHE A 220 8.00 -2.28 -13.60
CA PHE A 220 9.30 -1.67 -13.37
C PHE A 220 9.90 -2.29 -12.11
N VAL A 221 11.12 -2.79 -12.19
CA VAL A 221 11.71 -3.61 -11.13
C VAL A 221 13.12 -3.14 -10.82
N VAL A 222 13.38 -2.90 -9.54
CA VAL A 222 14.71 -2.67 -8.99
C VAL A 222 15.24 -4.00 -8.46
N LYS A 223 16.38 -4.44 -8.98
CA LYS A 223 17.05 -5.66 -8.51
C LYS A 223 17.84 -5.38 -7.25
N LYS A 224 18.04 -6.41 -6.43
CA LYS A 224 19.02 -6.36 -5.35
C LYS A 224 20.44 -6.19 -5.92
N PRO A 225 21.33 -5.48 -5.20
CA PRO A 225 22.73 -5.34 -5.61
C PRO A 225 23.38 -6.70 -5.89
N GLY A 226 24.03 -6.83 -7.05
CA GLY A 226 24.71 -8.06 -7.47
C GLY A 226 23.80 -9.16 -8.03
N SER A 227 22.48 -8.95 -8.11
CA SER A 227 21.57 -9.96 -8.69
C SER A 227 21.75 -10.12 -10.20
N ILE A 228 21.83 -11.39 -10.62
CA ILE A 228 21.84 -11.84 -12.01
C ILE A 228 20.44 -12.17 -12.55
N LEU A 229 19.38 -11.85 -11.80
CA LEU A 229 18.00 -12.15 -12.17
C LEU A 229 17.67 -11.65 -13.58
N ASP A 230 17.17 -12.57 -14.40
CA ASP A 230 16.66 -12.30 -15.73
C ASP A 230 15.12 -12.17 -15.73
N LYS A 231 14.58 -11.64 -16.84
CA LYS A 231 13.14 -11.37 -16.96
C LYS A 231 12.30 -12.65 -17.10
N HIS A 232 12.83 -13.70 -17.71
CA HIS A 232 12.12 -14.95 -17.89
C HIS A 232 11.89 -15.63 -16.54
N THR A 233 12.94 -15.76 -15.73
CA THR A 233 12.87 -16.29 -14.36
C THR A 233 11.84 -15.54 -13.52
N LEU A 234 11.81 -14.21 -13.60
CA LEU A 234 10.81 -13.40 -12.89
C LEU A 234 9.38 -13.58 -13.42
N ILE A 235 9.19 -13.84 -14.72
CA ILE A 235 7.89 -14.16 -15.31
C ILE A 235 7.41 -15.55 -14.87
N GLU A 236 8.28 -16.54 -14.79
CA GLU A 236 7.94 -17.88 -14.28
C GLU A 236 7.50 -17.81 -12.81
N HIS A 237 8.23 -17.06 -11.97
CA HIS A 237 7.79 -16.76 -10.60
C HIS A 237 6.38 -16.16 -10.56
N CYS A 238 6.07 -15.21 -11.45
CA CYS A 238 4.71 -14.66 -11.55
C CYS A 238 3.67 -15.71 -11.98
N LYS A 239 4.00 -16.63 -12.89
CA LYS A 239 3.07 -17.69 -13.34
C LYS A 239 2.68 -18.65 -12.23
N GLU A 240 3.58 -18.90 -11.28
CA GLU A 240 3.32 -19.78 -10.13
C GLU A 240 2.33 -19.17 -9.13
N HIS A 241 2.18 -17.85 -9.13
CA HIS A 241 1.44 -17.12 -8.08
C HIS A 241 0.30 -16.24 -8.61
N LEU A 242 0.23 -15.98 -9.91
CA LEU A 242 -0.78 -15.11 -10.53
C LEU A 242 -1.58 -15.82 -11.60
N THR A 243 -2.84 -15.41 -11.74
CA THR A 243 -3.66 -15.76 -12.92
C THR A 243 -3.05 -15.18 -14.19
N HIS A 244 -3.23 -15.87 -15.31
CA HIS A 244 -2.51 -15.59 -16.56
C HIS A 244 -2.61 -14.12 -17.03
N TYR A 245 -3.79 -13.50 -16.90
CA TYR A 245 -4.03 -12.13 -17.35
C TYR A 245 -3.38 -11.05 -16.46
N LYS A 246 -2.97 -11.40 -15.23
CA LYS A 246 -2.25 -10.50 -14.30
C LYS A 246 -0.74 -10.49 -14.53
N ILE A 247 -0.20 -11.46 -15.26
CA ILE A 247 1.26 -11.60 -15.46
C ILE A 247 1.79 -10.40 -16.28
N PRO A 248 2.88 -9.74 -15.83
CA PRO A 248 3.52 -8.68 -16.59
C PRO A 248 3.93 -9.12 -18.00
N ARG A 249 3.44 -8.42 -19.03
CA ARG A 249 3.89 -8.63 -20.42
C ARG A 249 5.24 -7.99 -20.70
N LYS A 250 5.57 -6.91 -19.97
CA LYS A 250 6.85 -6.21 -20.10
C LYS A 250 7.44 -5.99 -18.72
N ILE A 251 8.71 -6.37 -18.57
CA ILE A 251 9.53 -6.07 -17.40
C ILE A 251 10.62 -5.09 -17.82
N GLU A 252 10.77 -4.02 -17.06
CA GLU A 252 11.81 -3.00 -17.23
C GLU A 252 12.66 -2.91 -15.97
N TRP A 253 13.97 -3.08 -16.14
CA TRP A 253 14.92 -2.89 -15.06
C TRP A 253 15.20 -1.41 -14.90
N ILE A 254 15.10 -0.91 -13.66
CA ILE A 254 15.41 0.47 -13.32
C ILE A 254 16.32 0.51 -12.09
N GLU A 255 17.13 1.57 -11.99
CA GLU A 255 18.04 1.74 -10.86
C GLU A 255 17.29 2.10 -9.57
N SER A 256 16.22 2.89 -9.66
CA SER A 256 15.38 3.26 -8.51
C SER A 256 13.98 3.70 -8.93
N LEU A 257 12.99 3.43 -8.08
CA LEU A 257 11.62 3.93 -8.27
C LEU A 257 11.52 5.42 -7.92
N PRO A 258 10.76 6.23 -8.69
CA PRO A 258 10.51 7.62 -8.36
C PRO A 258 9.67 7.69 -7.08
N LYS A 259 10.16 8.42 -6.07
CA LYS A 259 9.52 8.54 -4.75
C LYS A 259 9.26 10.00 -4.38
N SER A 260 8.23 10.24 -3.58
CA SER A 260 7.99 11.54 -2.94
C SER A 260 9.00 11.79 -1.82
N ASN A 261 9.00 13.00 -1.26
CA ASN A 261 9.87 13.35 -0.11
C ASN A 261 9.61 12.47 1.12
N VAL A 262 8.42 11.88 1.22
CA VAL A 262 8.04 10.96 2.31
C VAL A 262 8.18 9.49 1.90
N GLY A 263 8.79 9.18 0.76
CA GLY A 263 9.11 7.81 0.35
C GLY A 263 8.01 7.04 -0.39
N LYS A 264 6.87 7.67 -0.72
CA LYS A 264 5.78 7.06 -1.50
C LYS A 264 6.16 6.95 -2.98
N ILE A 265 5.98 5.77 -3.59
CA ILE A 265 6.22 5.56 -5.02
C ILE A 265 5.26 6.42 -5.86
N LEU A 266 5.78 7.09 -6.88
CA LEU A 266 5.05 7.99 -7.76
C LEU A 266 4.82 7.33 -9.14
N LYS A 267 3.86 6.40 -9.24
CA LYS A 267 3.56 5.63 -10.47
C LYS A 267 3.36 6.51 -11.71
N ARG A 268 2.76 7.71 -11.56
CA ARG A 268 2.59 8.70 -12.64
C ARG A 268 3.88 9.13 -13.36
N LYS A 269 5.04 8.98 -12.72
CA LYS A 269 6.35 9.31 -13.31
C LYS A 269 6.95 8.15 -14.11
N LEU A 270 6.34 6.97 -14.06
CA LEU A 270 6.75 5.77 -14.81
C LEU A 270 5.99 5.61 -16.13
N THR A 271 4.90 6.35 -16.30
CA THR A 271 4.04 6.34 -17.49
C THR A 271 4.30 7.54 -18.41
N GLN A 272 5.24 8.42 -18.06
CA GLN A 272 5.74 9.53 -18.88
C GLN A 272 6.94 9.06 -19.69
#